data_AF-A0A7C2Y8L7-F1
#
_entry.id   AF-A0A7C2Y8L7-F1
#
_cell.length_a   1.000
_cell.length_b   1.000
_cell.length_c   1.000
_cell.angle_alpha   90.00
_cell.angle_beta   90.00
_cell.angle_gamma   90.00
#
_symmetry.space_group_name_H-M   'P 1'
#
loop_
_entity.id
_entity.type
_entity.pdbx_description
1 polymer ?
#
loop_
_entity_poly.entity_id
_entity_poly.type
_entity_poly.pdbx_seq_one_letter_code
_entity_poly.pdbx_strand_id
1 'polypeptide(L)'
;IHPADSYVNREFAREPWLSYIMHQIRDAGEFLADSVRFDRIYNKPVVNGEYGYHVPESVHPFHGIRNDAHYIRTGGWSIFGAGGYFVAGFGRTFYDPDGHYGYDPGFDHPPVSWDLNFAPDLEMARQYKVFYKFFTEQTSWPELQPHRELVRDGQTELLAKPGAEYIAYNARGGRMSLQLPAGHFSLAWFDPIAGTLQPARIFASTGETVLIMPSDSLDAAAVVRPAAAPSLINAGRVRSLTREQLNIRQVRYRWQTPDLADSRLTLLKPDGSRIQFVDTKPAKEHALVVDGLSPEIDYHVTVFSQSEDRREWKTVASTLRTKVVVMDEWREAENFPIRTAGRRENPGWNLDENGHVATTLDFPQAGPYRFTVRARGECRHSIWPRLSFQIDDREVAVRDINSAIYKNFIFEKEMTAGSHQLKLAFTNGGDVRQLIVDRVHVQFVRAIIPEPEPDTDAETPSPPTSLRLQEYPNPFRDLILFKAALPAGGRISLKIFDLQGREIVTIIDEERSTGQLDLIWDGKDRAELPVAAGIYFAVLTLQTETAGLSQIQRHTQKVLRLK
;
A
#
# COMPACT_ATOMS: atom_id res chain seq x y z
N ILE A 1 -9.05 -11.02 35.55
CA ILE A 1 -7.92 -11.98 35.42
C ILE A 1 -6.67 -11.31 34.87
N HIS A 2 -6.80 -10.16 34.21
CA HIS A 2 -5.65 -9.34 33.84
C HIS A 2 -5.13 -8.55 35.05
N PRO A 3 -3.82 -8.28 35.15
CA PRO A 3 -3.29 -7.22 36.00
C PRO A 3 -3.99 -5.90 35.68
N ALA A 4 -4.10 -5.00 36.66
CA ALA A 4 -4.84 -3.73 36.53
C ALA A 4 -4.44 -2.89 35.30
N ASP A 5 -3.18 -3.05 34.83
CA ASP A 5 -2.61 -2.28 33.72
C ASP A 5 -2.42 -3.10 32.43
N SER A 6 -3.03 -4.28 32.31
CA SER A 6 -2.89 -5.13 31.13
C SER A 6 -4.23 -5.57 30.57
N TYR A 7 -4.33 -5.60 29.24
CA TYR A 7 -5.48 -6.15 28.51
C TYR A 7 -5.30 -7.64 28.17
N VAL A 8 -4.21 -8.25 28.62
CA VAL A 8 -3.86 -9.65 28.37
C VAL A 8 -3.14 -10.24 29.58
N ASN A 9 -3.36 -11.51 29.91
CA ASN A 9 -2.67 -12.16 31.04
C ASN A 9 -1.40 -12.92 30.61
N ARG A 10 -0.73 -12.45 29.54
CA ARG A 10 0.36 -13.19 28.88
C ARG A 10 1.61 -13.34 29.74
N GLU A 11 1.82 -12.50 30.76
CA GLU A 11 2.95 -12.69 31.67
C GLU A 11 2.89 -14.05 32.39
N PHE A 12 1.69 -14.63 32.53
CA PHE A 12 1.49 -15.97 33.09
C PHE A 12 1.46 -17.08 32.03
N ALA A 13 1.76 -16.79 30.76
CA ALA A 13 1.64 -17.75 29.67
C ALA A 13 2.53 -18.99 29.85
N ARG A 14 3.65 -18.88 30.57
CA ARG A 14 4.54 -20.01 30.87
C ARG A 14 4.17 -20.77 32.14
N GLU A 15 3.23 -20.26 32.93
CA GLU A 15 2.85 -20.87 34.20
C GLU A 15 2.00 -22.13 34.00
N PRO A 16 2.29 -23.25 34.69
CA PRO A 16 1.54 -24.50 34.52
C PRO A 16 0.06 -24.41 34.89
N TRP A 17 -0.30 -23.51 35.82
CA TRP A 17 -1.68 -23.35 36.27
C TRP A 17 -2.56 -22.63 35.25
N LEU A 18 -1.98 -21.82 34.36
CA LEU A 18 -2.75 -21.07 33.37
C LEU A 18 -3.09 -21.98 32.18
N SER A 19 -4.38 -22.30 32.00
CA SER A 19 -4.83 -23.20 30.93
C SER A 19 -4.97 -22.53 29.56
N TYR A 20 -5.24 -21.22 29.52
CA TYR A 20 -5.39 -20.43 28.29
C TYR A 20 -5.01 -18.97 28.55
N ILE A 21 -4.58 -18.28 27.49
CA ILE A 21 -4.31 -16.84 27.53
C ILE A 21 -5.63 -16.14 27.24
N MET A 22 -6.01 -15.19 28.10
CA MET A 22 -7.21 -14.39 27.95
C MET A 22 -6.83 -12.99 27.47
N HIS A 23 -7.57 -12.46 26.49
CA HIS A 23 -7.50 -11.08 26.04
C HIS A 23 -8.78 -10.32 26.38
N GLN A 24 -8.63 -9.02 26.61
CA GLN A 24 -9.67 -7.99 26.67
C GLN A 24 -9.23 -6.85 25.72
N ILE A 25 -9.01 -7.19 24.46
CA ILE A 25 -8.53 -6.25 23.43
C ILE A 25 -9.70 -5.90 22.52
N ARG A 26 -10.02 -4.61 22.43
CA ARG A 26 -11.07 -4.06 21.55
C ARG A 26 -10.42 -3.22 20.46
N ASP A 27 -10.38 -3.73 19.24
CA ASP A 27 -9.75 -3.07 18.09
C ASP A 27 -10.29 -3.64 16.77
N ALA A 28 -9.83 -3.12 15.63
CA ALA A 28 -10.11 -3.66 14.30
C ALA A 28 -9.68 -5.13 14.17
N GLY A 29 -10.38 -5.89 13.34
CA GLY A 29 -10.17 -7.34 13.16
C GLY A 29 -8.72 -7.76 12.89
N GLU A 30 -7.97 -6.97 12.11
CA GLU A 30 -6.55 -7.24 11.81
C GLU A 30 -5.68 -7.22 13.07
N PHE A 31 -5.86 -6.22 13.93
CA PHE A 31 -5.13 -6.11 15.19
C PHE A 31 -5.50 -7.26 16.15
N LEU A 32 -6.78 -7.64 16.19
CA LEU A 32 -7.25 -8.78 16.98
C LEU A 32 -6.59 -10.08 16.50
N ALA A 33 -6.51 -10.31 15.19
CA ALA A 33 -5.85 -11.47 14.61
C ALA A 33 -4.34 -11.49 14.93
N ASP A 34 -3.64 -10.37 14.79
CA ASP A 34 -2.22 -10.28 15.12
C ASP A 34 -1.94 -10.48 16.62
N SER A 35 -2.81 -9.97 17.49
CA SER A 35 -2.73 -10.20 18.94
C SER A 35 -2.85 -11.68 19.28
N VAL A 36 -3.79 -12.38 18.66
CA VAL A 36 -3.95 -13.84 18.81
C VAL A 36 -2.68 -14.57 18.35
N ARG A 37 -2.16 -14.24 17.17
CA ARG A 37 -0.94 -14.87 16.62
C ARG A 37 0.26 -14.67 17.53
N PHE A 38 0.41 -13.47 18.09
CA PHE A 38 1.50 -13.13 19.00
C PHE A 38 1.53 -14.08 20.21
N ASP A 39 0.37 -14.39 20.79
CA ASP A 39 0.28 -15.23 22.00
C ASP A 39 0.19 -16.74 21.71
N ARG A 40 -0.16 -17.14 20.49
CA ARG A 40 -0.14 -18.57 20.10
C ARG A 40 1.26 -19.20 20.21
N ILE A 41 2.34 -18.41 20.26
CA ILE A 41 3.71 -18.90 20.47
C ILE A 41 3.88 -19.68 21.78
N TYR A 42 3.00 -19.46 22.76
CA TYR A 42 3.03 -20.14 24.05
C TYR A 42 2.38 -21.52 24.03
N ASN A 43 1.84 -21.96 22.89
CA ASN A 43 1.17 -23.26 22.72
C ASN A 43 0.02 -23.49 23.73
N LYS A 44 -0.71 -22.41 24.03
CA LYS A 44 -1.95 -22.43 24.82
C LYS A 44 -3.08 -21.82 23.99
N PRO A 45 -4.34 -22.24 24.20
CA PRO A 45 -5.48 -21.56 23.62
C PRO A 45 -5.43 -20.06 23.95
N VAL A 46 -5.77 -19.22 22.96
CA VAL A 46 -5.89 -17.79 23.14
C VAL A 46 -7.37 -17.43 23.00
N VAL A 47 -7.95 -16.85 24.04
CA VAL A 47 -9.36 -16.51 24.12
C VAL A 47 -9.49 -15.01 24.29
N ASN A 48 -10.05 -14.32 23.31
CA ASN A 48 -10.47 -12.94 23.53
C ASN A 48 -11.85 -12.94 24.21
N GLY A 49 -11.83 -12.74 25.52
CA GLY A 49 -13.02 -12.74 26.36
C GLY A 49 -13.90 -11.51 26.16
N GLU A 50 -13.38 -10.46 25.52
CA GLU A 50 -14.07 -9.18 25.45
C GLU A 50 -13.48 -8.26 24.36
N TYR A 51 -13.77 -8.58 23.09
CA TYR A 51 -13.28 -7.80 21.95
C TYR A 51 -14.22 -6.67 21.50
N GLY A 52 -15.40 -6.62 22.10
CA GLY A 52 -16.42 -5.63 21.85
C GLY A 52 -17.78 -6.11 22.31
N TYR A 53 -18.67 -5.16 22.56
CA TYR A 53 -20.07 -5.41 22.87
C TYR A 53 -20.92 -4.79 21.77
N HIS A 54 -21.78 -5.58 21.14
CA HIS A 54 -22.77 -5.03 20.21
C HIS A 54 -23.73 -4.10 20.96
N VAL A 55 -23.61 -2.80 20.75
CA VAL A 55 -24.52 -1.80 21.30
C VAL A 55 -25.45 -1.32 20.20
N PRO A 56 -26.78 -1.24 20.43
CA PRO A 56 -27.68 -0.58 19.50
C PRO A 56 -27.21 0.86 19.23
N GLU A 57 -27.42 1.35 18.01
CA GLU A 57 -26.92 2.66 17.53
C GLU A 57 -27.33 3.86 18.41
N SER A 58 -28.33 3.69 19.27
CA SER A 58 -28.79 4.68 20.25
C SER A 58 -27.91 4.84 21.49
N VAL A 59 -26.85 4.06 21.67
CA VAL A 59 -25.99 4.08 22.86
C VAL A 59 -24.56 4.48 22.46
N HIS A 60 -24.07 5.57 23.05
CA HIS A 60 -22.79 6.25 22.81
C HIS A 60 -21.62 5.36 22.31
N PRO A 61 -20.80 5.82 21.34
CA PRO A 61 -19.53 5.16 21.02
C PRO A 61 -18.53 5.41 22.15
N PHE A 62 -18.19 4.36 22.91
CA PHE A 62 -16.98 4.38 23.75
C PHE A 62 -15.76 4.59 22.84
N HIS A 63 -14.95 5.63 23.09
CA HIS A 63 -13.69 5.89 22.39
C HIS A 63 -13.78 6.01 20.85
N GLY A 64 -14.93 6.39 20.29
CA GLY A 64 -15.08 6.64 18.85
C GLY A 64 -15.21 5.37 17.96
N ILE A 65 -15.20 4.17 18.54
CA ILE A 65 -15.41 2.91 17.79
C ILE A 65 -16.90 2.56 17.77
N ARG A 66 -17.49 2.46 16.57
CA ARG A 66 -18.85 1.93 16.38
C ARG A 66 -18.81 0.40 16.53
N ASN A 67 -19.30 -0.13 17.65
CA ASN A 67 -19.47 -1.57 17.85
C ASN A 67 -20.78 -2.09 17.22
N ASP A 68 -20.93 -1.87 15.92
CA ASP A 68 -22.08 -2.37 15.16
C ASP A 68 -21.95 -3.86 14.85
N ALA A 69 -22.96 -4.41 14.17
CA ALA A 69 -22.95 -5.83 13.81
C ALA A 69 -21.79 -6.22 12.90
N HIS A 70 -21.34 -5.31 12.03
CA HIS A 70 -20.21 -5.56 11.14
C HIS A 70 -18.89 -5.65 11.92
N TYR A 71 -18.63 -4.71 12.84
CA TYR A 71 -17.44 -4.72 13.69
C TYR A 71 -17.36 -6.02 14.51
N ILE A 72 -18.46 -6.40 15.16
CA ILE A 72 -18.46 -7.56 16.05
C ILE A 72 -18.33 -8.87 15.26
N ARG A 73 -18.97 -8.98 14.08
CA ARG A 73 -18.83 -10.14 13.19
C ARG A 73 -17.39 -10.26 12.68
N THR A 74 -16.85 -9.21 12.09
CA THR A 74 -15.50 -9.21 11.52
C THR A 74 -14.43 -9.47 12.57
N GLY A 75 -14.58 -8.92 13.78
CA GLY A 75 -13.67 -9.20 14.90
C GLY A 75 -13.68 -10.67 15.31
N GLY A 76 -14.85 -11.29 15.46
CA GLY A 76 -14.98 -12.71 15.83
C GLY A 76 -14.38 -13.64 14.77
N TRP A 77 -14.67 -13.38 13.50
CA TRP A 77 -14.05 -14.11 12.39
C TRP A 77 -12.53 -13.94 12.33
N SER A 78 -12.03 -12.74 12.60
CA SER A 78 -10.58 -12.47 12.58
C SER A 78 -9.86 -13.22 13.72
N ILE A 79 -10.43 -13.18 14.93
CA ILE A 79 -9.92 -13.92 16.09
C ILE A 79 -9.88 -15.42 15.79
N PHE A 80 -10.99 -15.97 15.31
CA PHE A 80 -11.09 -17.41 15.05
C PHE A 80 -10.23 -17.84 13.86
N GLY A 81 -10.18 -17.05 12.80
CA GLY A 81 -9.34 -17.26 11.62
C GLY A 81 -7.83 -17.28 11.94
N ALA A 82 -7.41 -16.48 12.93
CA ALA A 82 -6.06 -16.51 13.50
C ALA A 82 -5.82 -17.71 14.45
N GLY A 83 -6.84 -18.55 14.68
CA GLY A 83 -6.82 -19.71 15.56
C GLY A 83 -7.06 -19.39 17.03
N GLY A 84 -7.65 -18.23 17.33
CA GLY A 84 -8.12 -17.90 18.67
C GLY A 84 -9.55 -18.36 18.89
N TYR A 85 -10.04 -18.09 20.10
CA TYR A 85 -11.44 -18.22 20.47
C TYR A 85 -11.93 -16.87 20.97
N PHE A 86 -13.24 -16.65 20.95
CA PHE A 86 -13.80 -15.40 21.43
C PHE A 86 -15.06 -15.63 22.23
N VAL A 87 -15.37 -14.66 23.10
CA VAL A 87 -16.65 -14.54 23.77
C VAL A 87 -17.42 -13.40 23.13
N ALA A 88 -18.68 -13.68 22.80
CA ALA A 88 -19.60 -12.71 22.25
C ALA A 88 -20.15 -11.79 23.35
N GLY A 89 -20.13 -10.48 23.08
CA GLY A 89 -20.68 -9.47 23.97
C GLY A 89 -21.81 -8.66 23.33
N PHE A 90 -22.82 -8.31 24.13
CA PHE A 90 -23.89 -7.36 23.81
C PHE A 90 -23.90 -6.19 24.82
N GLY A 91 -24.40 -5.02 24.44
CA GLY A 91 -24.49 -3.82 25.30
C GLY A 91 -25.31 -3.99 26.60
N ARG A 92 -25.91 -5.17 26.80
CA ARG A 92 -26.68 -5.59 27.98
C ARG A 92 -26.08 -6.81 28.69
N THR A 93 -24.80 -7.12 28.45
CA THR A 93 -24.09 -8.27 29.06
C THR A 93 -23.54 -7.96 30.45
N PHE A 94 -23.80 -6.75 30.96
CA PHE A 94 -23.39 -6.34 32.29
C PHE A 94 -24.47 -6.76 33.31
N TYR A 95 -24.14 -7.72 34.18
CA TYR A 95 -24.96 -8.14 35.31
C TYR A 95 -24.32 -7.59 36.58
N ASP A 96 -24.95 -6.60 37.20
CA ASP A 96 -24.56 -6.05 38.50
C ASP A 96 -25.68 -6.31 39.51
N PRO A 97 -25.66 -7.49 40.16
CA PRO A 97 -26.71 -7.88 41.10
C PRO A 97 -26.73 -7.02 42.37
N ASP A 98 -25.62 -6.34 42.65
CA ASP A 98 -25.38 -5.61 43.90
C ASP A 98 -25.50 -4.09 43.71
N GLY A 99 -25.72 -3.62 42.48
CA GLY A 99 -25.92 -2.20 42.16
C GLY A 99 -24.69 -1.32 42.44
N HIS A 100 -23.48 -1.90 42.36
CA HIS A 100 -22.23 -1.20 42.60
C HIS A 100 -21.91 -0.12 41.55
N TYR A 101 -22.38 -0.30 40.31
CA TYR A 101 -22.33 0.71 39.27
C TYR A 101 -23.59 1.57 39.36
N GLY A 102 -23.58 2.45 40.36
CA GLY A 102 -24.54 3.54 40.45
C GLY A 102 -24.51 4.36 39.16
N TYR A 103 -25.69 4.88 38.78
CA TYR A 103 -25.92 5.86 37.71
C TYR A 103 -24.64 6.58 37.30
N ASP A 104 -23.99 6.12 36.23
CA ASP A 104 -22.89 6.86 35.62
C ASP A 104 -23.54 8.07 34.95
N PRO A 105 -23.32 9.30 35.43
CA PRO A 105 -23.95 10.48 34.85
C PRO A 105 -23.54 10.74 33.38
N GLY A 106 -22.59 9.96 32.82
CA GLY A 106 -22.29 9.92 31.39
C GLY A 106 -23.13 8.93 30.55
N PHE A 107 -23.93 8.06 31.17
CA PHE A 107 -24.80 7.09 30.49
C PHE A 107 -26.27 7.34 30.82
N ASP A 108 -27.02 7.87 29.85
CA ASP A 108 -28.44 8.25 29.97
C ASP A 108 -29.42 7.06 30.11
N HIS A 109 -28.93 5.84 30.40
CA HIS A 109 -29.75 4.63 30.41
C HIS A 109 -29.50 3.76 31.65
N PRO A 110 -30.56 3.32 32.35
CA PRO A 110 -30.43 2.42 33.50
C PRO A 110 -29.85 1.05 33.06
N PRO A 111 -29.13 0.34 33.96
CA PRO A 111 -28.63 -1.01 33.66
C PRO A 111 -29.81 -1.93 33.36
N VAL A 112 -29.88 -2.43 32.13
CA VAL A 112 -30.92 -3.37 31.71
C VAL A 112 -30.50 -4.77 32.14
N SER A 113 -31.38 -5.47 32.88
CA SER A 113 -31.14 -6.85 33.32
C SER A 113 -30.76 -7.77 32.17
N TRP A 114 -29.80 -8.67 32.42
CA TRP A 114 -29.42 -9.77 31.52
C TRP A 114 -30.66 -10.63 31.22
N ASP A 115 -31.20 -10.53 30.01
CA ASP A 115 -32.33 -11.36 29.57
C ASP A 115 -32.05 -11.94 28.18
N LEU A 116 -31.72 -13.23 28.16
CA LEU A 116 -31.48 -14.00 26.95
C LEU A 116 -32.70 -14.10 26.05
N ASN A 117 -33.92 -13.81 26.53
CA ASN A 117 -35.13 -13.83 25.71
C ASN A 117 -35.12 -12.74 24.62
N PHE A 118 -34.36 -11.66 24.80
CA PHE A 118 -34.18 -10.63 23.77
C PHE A 118 -33.03 -10.93 22.79
N ALA A 119 -32.14 -11.86 23.14
CA ALA A 119 -30.99 -12.18 22.31
C ALA A 119 -31.38 -12.66 20.89
N PRO A 120 -32.41 -13.51 20.67
CA PRO A 120 -32.81 -13.96 19.33
C PRO A 120 -33.20 -12.84 18.35
N ASP A 121 -33.59 -11.68 18.86
CA ASP A 121 -33.97 -10.51 18.06
C ASP A 121 -32.80 -9.58 17.75
N LEU A 122 -31.65 -9.78 18.40
CA LEU A 122 -30.43 -9.06 18.09
C LEU A 122 -29.82 -9.62 16.81
N GLU A 123 -29.59 -8.73 15.83
CA GLU A 123 -28.92 -9.06 14.57
C GLU A 123 -27.61 -9.83 14.81
N MET A 124 -26.81 -9.39 15.78
CA MET A 124 -25.56 -10.05 16.13
C MET A 124 -25.71 -11.46 16.69
N ALA A 125 -26.71 -11.73 17.52
CA ALA A 125 -26.92 -13.08 18.03
C ALA A 125 -27.28 -14.06 16.90
N ARG A 126 -28.02 -13.58 15.89
CA ARG A 126 -28.28 -14.35 14.67
C ARG A 126 -27.00 -14.61 13.89
N GLN A 127 -26.15 -13.60 13.70
CA GLN A 127 -24.87 -13.74 13.00
C GLN A 127 -23.87 -14.65 13.75
N TYR A 128 -23.86 -14.67 15.09
CA TYR A 128 -23.07 -15.65 15.84
C TYR A 128 -23.59 -17.07 15.71
N LYS A 129 -24.92 -17.25 15.65
CA LYS A 129 -25.50 -18.56 15.35
C LYS A 129 -25.12 -19.02 13.94
N VAL A 130 -25.09 -18.10 12.98
CA VAL A 130 -24.59 -18.35 11.62
C VAL A 130 -23.13 -18.79 11.64
N PHE A 131 -22.26 -18.06 12.34
CA PHE A 131 -20.85 -18.41 12.53
C PHE A 131 -20.68 -19.81 13.15
N TYR A 132 -21.36 -20.06 14.27
CA TYR A 132 -21.29 -21.34 14.98
C TYR A 132 -21.71 -22.50 14.06
N LYS A 133 -22.87 -22.39 13.42
CA LYS A 133 -23.39 -23.41 12.51
C LYS A 133 -22.49 -23.63 11.31
N PHE A 134 -21.92 -22.57 10.74
CA PHE A 134 -20.98 -22.70 9.64
C PHE A 134 -19.82 -23.62 10.02
N PHE A 135 -19.13 -23.31 11.12
CA PHE A 135 -18.01 -24.13 11.54
C PHE A 135 -18.47 -25.55 11.93
N THR A 136 -19.50 -25.70 12.78
CA THR A 136 -19.89 -27.03 13.31
C THR A 136 -20.67 -27.92 12.33
N GLU A 137 -21.36 -27.35 11.34
CA GLU A 137 -22.24 -28.10 10.43
C GLU A 137 -21.72 -28.12 8.98
N GLN A 138 -20.92 -27.13 8.54
CA GLN A 138 -20.51 -26.97 7.13
C GLN A 138 -19.01 -27.11 6.88
N THR A 139 -18.21 -27.36 7.91
CA THR A 139 -16.73 -27.45 7.82
C THR A 139 -16.18 -28.58 8.69
N SER A 140 -14.90 -28.89 8.49
CA SER A 140 -14.13 -29.83 9.31
C SER A 140 -13.31 -29.11 10.38
N TRP A 141 -13.87 -28.05 10.99
CA TRP A 141 -13.13 -27.10 11.84
C TRP A 141 -12.22 -27.70 12.92
N PRO A 142 -12.53 -28.84 13.59
CA PRO A 142 -11.63 -29.38 14.62
C PRO A 142 -10.28 -29.82 14.06
N GLU A 143 -10.20 -30.05 12.75
CA GLU A 143 -8.99 -30.47 12.04
C GLU A 143 -8.23 -29.31 11.39
N LEU A 144 -8.78 -28.09 11.41
CA LEU A 144 -8.21 -26.93 10.76
C LEU A 144 -7.25 -26.18 11.70
N GLN A 145 -6.16 -25.65 11.14
CA GLN A 145 -5.22 -24.77 11.84
C GLN A 145 -4.98 -23.49 11.03
N PRO A 146 -4.56 -22.38 11.67
CA PRO A 146 -4.20 -21.17 10.94
C PRO A 146 -2.94 -21.38 10.10
N HIS A 147 -2.97 -20.96 8.83
CA HIS A 147 -1.90 -21.13 7.83
C HIS A 147 -1.56 -19.83 7.09
N ARG A 148 -0.98 -18.85 7.80
CA ARG A 148 -0.63 -17.53 7.23
C ARG A 148 0.42 -17.62 6.12
N GLU A 149 1.29 -18.62 6.16
CA GLU A 149 2.31 -18.87 5.15
C GLU A 149 1.73 -19.26 3.77
N LEU A 150 0.46 -19.64 3.72
CA LEU A 150 -0.27 -19.90 2.48
C LEU A 150 -1.06 -18.67 1.99
N VAL A 151 -1.01 -17.54 2.68
CA VAL A 151 -1.65 -16.28 2.27
C VAL A 151 -0.60 -15.36 1.63
N ARG A 152 -1.01 -14.56 0.63
CA ARG A 152 -0.13 -13.63 -0.10
C ARG A 152 -0.56 -12.17 -0.03
N ASP A 153 -1.79 -11.88 0.37
CA ASP A 153 -2.32 -10.51 0.45
C ASP A 153 -2.12 -9.83 1.82
N GLY A 154 -1.80 -10.60 2.86
CA GLY A 154 -1.59 -10.11 4.22
C GLY A 154 -2.87 -9.77 5.01
N GLN A 155 -4.04 -9.79 4.37
CA GLN A 155 -5.33 -9.37 4.95
C GLN A 155 -6.32 -10.54 5.11
N THR A 156 -6.05 -11.66 4.46
CA THR A 156 -6.88 -12.86 4.54
C THR A 156 -6.47 -13.72 5.74
N GLU A 157 -7.44 -14.08 6.58
CA GLU A 157 -7.30 -15.13 7.57
C GLU A 157 -7.54 -16.49 6.92
N LEU A 158 -6.68 -17.47 7.18
CA LEU A 158 -6.77 -18.79 6.58
C LEU A 158 -6.70 -19.87 7.63
N LEU A 159 -7.81 -20.58 7.84
CA LEU A 159 -7.82 -21.88 8.52
C LEU A 159 -7.76 -22.98 7.46
N ALA A 160 -6.85 -23.93 7.61
CA ALA A 160 -6.74 -25.02 6.66
C ALA A 160 -6.32 -26.34 7.32
N LYS A 161 -6.73 -27.43 6.68
CA LYS A 161 -6.04 -28.72 6.72
C LYS A 161 -5.48 -28.91 5.30
N PRO A 162 -4.19 -28.60 5.08
CA PRO A 162 -3.61 -28.64 3.74
C PRO A 162 -3.88 -29.98 3.05
N GLY A 163 -4.40 -29.90 1.82
CA GLY A 163 -4.81 -31.05 1.02
C GLY A 163 -6.23 -31.57 1.30
N ALA A 164 -7.00 -30.97 2.20
CA ALA A 164 -8.37 -31.39 2.52
C ALA A 164 -9.39 -30.25 2.52
N GLU A 165 -9.12 -29.15 3.22
CA GLU A 165 -10.05 -28.03 3.32
C GLU A 165 -9.31 -26.73 3.66
N TYR A 166 -9.75 -25.63 3.07
CA TYR A 166 -9.23 -24.28 3.32
C TYR A 166 -10.42 -23.33 3.48
N ILE A 167 -10.45 -22.58 4.57
CA ILE A 167 -11.44 -21.54 4.88
C ILE A 167 -10.68 -20.22 4.92
N ALA A 168 -10.85 -19.43 3.87
CA ALA A 168 -10.26 -18.11 3.75
C ALA A 168 -11.32 -17.05 4.08
N TYR A 169 -11.05 -16.18 5.03
CA TYR A 169 -11.95 -15.09 5.42
C TYR A 169 -11.26 -13.74 5.25
N ASN A 170 -12.00 -12.76 4.75
CA ASN A 170 -11.52 -11.39 4.60
C ASN A 170 -12.60 -10.42 5.09
N ALA A 171 -12.25 -9.64 6.11
CA ALA A 171 -13.11 -8.68 6.78
C ALA A 171 -13.33 -7.36 6.02
N ARG A 172 -12.54 -7.09 4.95
CA ARG A 172 -12.54 -5.82 4.21
C ARG A 172 -13.08 -5.94 2.78
N GLY A 173 -13.48 -7.15 2.43
CA GLY A 173 -13.90 -7.53 1.12
C GLY A 173 -12.82 -7.49 0.03
N GLY A 174 -13.23 -7.60 -1.23
CA GLY A 174 -12.33 -7.57 -2.39
C GLY A 174 -11.81 -8.94 -2.83
N ARG A 175 -10.50 -9.18 -2.68
CA ARG A 175 -9.82 -10.39 -3.19
C ARG A 175 -9.03 -11.10 -2.10
N MET A 176 -8.91 -12.42 -2.23
CA MET A 176 -8.08 -13.25 -1.34
C MET A 176 -7.00 -13.96 -2.17
N SER A 177 -5.73 -13.81 -1.84
CA SER A 177 -4.61 -14.47 -2.54
C SER A 177 -4.05 -15.60 -1.70
N LEU A 178 -4.23 -16.83 -2.19
CA LEU A 178 -3.87 -18.08 -1.54
C LEU A 178 -2.81 -18.84 -2.35
N GLN A 179 -1.93 -19.53 -1.65
CA GLN A 179 -1.01 -20.52 -2.20
C GLN A 179 -1.67 -21.90 -2.12
N LEU A 180 -2.14 -22.40 -3.25
CA LEU A 180 -2.70 -23.75 -3.35
C LEU A 180 -1.74 -24.67 -4.10
N PRO A 181 -1.69 -25.98 -3.78
CA PRO A 181 -0.91 -26.93 -4.56
C PRO A 181 -1.53 -27.12 -5.94
N ALA A 182 -0.74 -27.68 -6.87
CA ALA A 182 -1.24 -28.02 -8.19
C ALA A 182 -2.35 -29.07 -8.08
N GLY A 183 -3.52 -28.81 -8.67
CA GLY A 183 -4.68 -29.70 -8.53
C GLY A 183 -5.98 -29.03 -8.95
N HIS A 184 -7.11 -29.72 -8.70
CA HIS A 184 -8.44 -29.16 -8.88
C HIS A 184 -9.11 -28.97 -7.53
N PHE A 185 -9.86 -27.88 -7.41
CA PHE A 185 -10.51 -27.47 -6.18
C PHE A 185 -11.92 -26.99 -6.47
N SER A 186 -12.84 -27.24 -5.55
CA SER A 186 -14.14 -26.58 -5.50
C SER A 186 -14.04 -25.34 -4.62
N LEU A 187 -14.59 -24.22 -5.07
CA LEU A 187 -14.76 -22.98 -4.33
C LEU A 187 -16.25 -22.74 -4.07
N ALA A 188 -16.63 -22.51 -2.82
CA ALA A 188 -17.96 -22.06 -2.44
C ALA A 188 -17.84 -20.84 -1.52
N TRP A 189 -18.57 -19.77 -1.86
CA TRP A 189 -18.63 -18.57 -1.00
C TRP A 189 -19.70 -18.72 0.05
N PHE A 190 -19.34 -18.48 1.31
CA PHE A 190 -20.25 -18.42 2.43
C PHE A 190 -20.56 -16.95 2.76
N ASP A 191 -21.84 -16.62 2.87
CA ASP A 191 -22.34 -15.33 3.33
C ASP A 191 -22.36 -15.31 4.87
N PRO A 192 -21.48 -14.53 5.54
CA PRO A 192 -21.39 -14.49 7.00
C PRO A 192 -22.60 -13.85 7.69
N ILE A 193 -23.45 -13.14 6.94
CA ILE A 193 -24.67 -12.50 7.43
C ILE A 193 -25.86 -13.43 7.26
N ALA A 194 -26.07 -13.96 6.05
CA ALA A 194 -27.21 -14.80 5.72
C ALA A 194 -27.04 -16.27 6.13
N GLY A 195 -25.80 -16.74 6.29
CA GLY A 195 -25.47 -18.12 6.61
C GLY A 195 -25.65 -19.11 5.47
N THR A 196 -25.65 -18.62 4.24
CA THR A 196 -25.86 -19.43 3.04
C THR A 196 -24.53 -19.69 2.34
N LEU A 197 -24.36 -20.93 1.85
CA LEU A 197 -23.22 -21.32 1.02
C LEU A 197 -23.66 -21.32 -0.44
N GLN A 198 -22.95 -20.58 -1.27
CA GLN A 198 -23.17 -20.54 -2.71
C GLN A 198 -22.83 -21.89 -3.36
N PRO A 199 -23.46 -22.26 -4.49
CA PRO A 199 -23.11 -23.45 -5.25
C PRO A 199 -21.61 -23.50 -5.57
N ALA A 200 -20.97 -24.63 -5.27
CA ALA A 200 -19.54 -24.79 -5.43
C ALA A 200 -19.13 -24.84 -6.91
N ARG A 201 -17.99 -24.21 -7.24
CA ARG A 201 -17.46 -24.14 -8.60
C ARG A 201 -16.05 -24.70 -8.67
N ILE A 202 -15.73 -25.43 -9.73
CA ILE A 202 -14.44 -26.11 -9.84
C ILE A 202 -13.44 -25.25 -10.60
N PHE A 203 -12.27 -25.04 -10.00
CA PHE A 203 -11.13 -24.42 -10.65
C PHE A 203 -9.89 -25.32 -10.52
N ALA A 204 -8.95 -25.18 -11.45
CA ALA A 204 -7.62 -25.78 -11.29
C ALA A 204 -6.75 -24.77 -10.54
N SER A 205 -5.75 -25.19 -9.78
CA SER A 205 -4.68 -24.32 -9.31
C SER A 205 -3.34 -24.87 -9.78
N THR A 206 -2.36 -23.98 -9.96
CA THR A 206 -0.95 -24.33 -10.21
C THR A 206 0.00 -23.59 -9.26
N GLY A 207 -0.55 -22.97 -8.21
CA GLY A 207 0.21 -22.13 -7.29
C GLY A 207 -0.63 -20.97 -6.74
N GLU A 208 -0.15 -19.74 -6.98
CA GLU A 208 -0.83 -18.53 -6.52
C GLU A 208 -2.22 -18.40 -7.15
N THR A 209 -3.23 -18.33 -6.29
CA THR A 209 -4.64 -18.32 -6.64
C THR A 209 -5.31 -17.14 -5.95
N VAL A 210 -5.81 -16.21 -6.75
CA VAL A 210 -6.59 -15.06 -6.31
C VAL A 210 -8.08 -15.37 -6.47
N LEU A 211 -8.78 -15.42 -5.34
CA LEU A 211 -10.23 -15.56 -5.27
C LEU A 211 -10.86 -14.18 -5.29
N ILE A 212 -11.81 -13.97 -6.19
CA ILE A 212 -12.52 -12.69 -6.32
C ILE A 212 -13.87 -12.84 -5.63
N MET A 213 -14.10 -12.00 -4.63
CA MET A 213 -15.34 -12.03 -3.91
C MET A 213 -16.51 -11.54 -4.78
N PRO A 214 -17.75 -11.98 -4.47
CA PRO A 214 -18.95 -11.38 -5.03
C PRO A 214 -19.00 -9.87 -4.76
N SER A 215 -19.44 -9.08 -5.74
CA SER A 215 -19.32 -7.60 -5.76
C SER A 215 -20.06 -6.86 -4.64
N ASP A 216 -20.99 -7.53 -3.96
CA ASP A 216 -21.95 -6.89 -3.06
C ASP A 216 -21.67 -7.23 -1.58
N SER A 217 -20.58 -7.96 -1.30
CA SER A 217 -20.23 -8.43 0.05
C SER A 217 -19.21 -7.52 0.74
N LEU A 218 -19.53 -7.05 1.95
CA LEU A 218 -18.60 -6.30 2.82
C LEU A 218 -17.51 -7.21 3.40
N ASP A 219 -17.88 -8.45 3.72
CA ASP A 219 -17.00 -9.52 4.15
C ASP A 219 -17.50 -10.87 3.59
N ALA A 220 -16.60 -11.82 3.40
CA ALA A 220 -16.95 -13.14 2.89
C ALA A 220 -15.98 -14.22 3.38
N ALA A 221 -16.46 -15.46 3.45
CA ALA A 221 -15.62 -16.64 3.65
C ALA A 221 -15.64 -17.53 2.39
N ALA A 222 -14.47 -17.86 1.85
CA ALA A 222 -14.30 -18.85 0.80
C ALA A 222 -14.01 -20.22 1.42
N VAL A 223 -14.83 -21.21 1.06
CA VAL A 223 -14.61 -22.63 1.38
C VAL A 223 -14.02 -23.31 0.15
N VAL A 224 -12.77 -23.72 0.26
CA VAL A 224 -12.02 -24.38 -0.81
C VAL A 224 -11.69 -25.82 -0.41
N ARG A 225 -12.01 -26.78 -1.28
CA ARG A 225 -11.76 -28.22 -1.06
C ARG A 225 -11.18 -28.87 -2.31
N PRO A 226 -10.32 -29.89 -2.21
CA PRO A 226 -9.92 -30.69 -3.37
C PRO A 226 -11.15 -31.23 -4.09
N ALA A 227 -11.12 -31.15 -5.42
CA ALA A 227 -12.15 -31.68 -6.28
C ALA A 227 -11.51 -32.62 -7.31
N ALA A 228 -12.30 -33.57 -7.81
CA ALA A 228 -11.91 -34.28 -9.01
C ALA A 228 -11.74 -33.28 -10.16
N ALA A 229 -10.81 -33.57 -11.08
CA ALA A 229 -10.75 -32.84 -12.32
C ALA A 229 -12.15 -32.85 -12.94
N PRO A 230 -12.70 -31.69 -13.32
CA PRO A 230 -13.98 -31.70 -14.01
C PRO A 230 -13.82 -32.59 -15.23
N SER A 231 -14.81 -33.44 -15.50
CA SER A 231 -14.91 -34.02 -16.83
C SER A 231 -14.82 -32.86 -17.80
N LEU A 232 -13.96 -32.97 -18.82
CA LEU A 232 -13.72 -31.90 -19.77
C LEU A 232 -15.06 -31.48 -20.38
N ILE A 233 -15.59 -30.39 -19.87
CA ILE A 233 -16.85 -29.78 -20.26
C ILE A 233 -16.46 -28.70 -21.26
N ASN A 234 -17.17 -28.66 -22.38
CA ASN A 234 -16.84 -27.77 -23.47
C ASN A 234 -16.86 -26.33 -22.97
N ALA A 235 -15.77 -25.60 -23.13
CA ALA A 235 -15.80 -24.16 -22.95
C ALA A 235 -16.35 -23.57 -24.24
N GLY A 236 -17.44 -22.80 -24.20
CA GLY A 236 -17.82 -22.05 -25.39
C GLY A 236 -16.82 -20.89 -25.65
N ARG A 237 -16.71 -20.41 -26.90
CA ARG A 237 -15.69 -19.43 -27.29
C ARG A 237 -15.86 -18.07 -26.59
N VAL A 238 -14.86 -17.65 -25.82
CA VAL A 238 -14.72 -16.32 -25.23
C VAL A 238 -14.65 -15.30 -26.35
N ARG A 239 -15.51 -14.30 -26.28
CA ARG A 239 -15.53 -13.15 -27.20
C ARG A 239 -14.86 -11.95 -26.53
N SER A 240 -14.32 -11.06 -27.37
CA SER A 240 -13.96 -9.68 -26.99
C SER A 240 -13.08 -9.51 -25.73
N LEU A 241 -11.97 -10.26 -25.63
CA LEU A 241 -10.95 -9.98 -24.59
C LEU A 241 -10.28 -8.64 -24.86
N THR A 242 -10.61 -7.64 -24.04
CA THR A 242 -10.05 -6.29 -24.09
C THR A 242 -9.29 -5.98 -22.79
N ARG A 243 -8.33 -5.05 -22.88
CA ARG A 243 -7.68 -4.46 -21.70
C ARG A 243 -7.91 -2.97 -21.65
N GLU A 244 -8.02 -2.47 -20.44
CA GLU A 244 -8.04 -1.05 -20.10
C GLU A 244 -7.00 -0.85 -19.00
N GLN A 245 -5.95 -0.07 -19.27
CA GLN A 245 -4.99 0.32 -18.26
C GLN A 245 -5.70 1.29 -17.30
N LEU A 246 -5.81 0.94 -16.02
CA LEU A 246 -6.40 1.83 -15.02
C LEU A 246 -5.33 2.69 -14.34
N ASN A 247 -4.18 2.09 -14.00
CA ASN A 247 -3.01 2.76 -13.46
C ASN A 247 -1.75 1.86 -13.57
N ILE A 248 -0.61 2.25 -13.00
CA ILE A 248 0.69 1.56 -13.07
C ILE A 248 0.75 0.21 -12.34
N ARG A 249 -0.34 -0.23 -11.71
CA ARG A 249 -0.44 -1.56 -11.09
C ARG A 249 -1.72 -2.29 -11.46
N GLN A 250 -2.71 -1.57 -12.00
CA GLN A 250 -4.04 -2.06 -12.30
C GLN A 250 -4.36 -2.07 -13.78
N VAL A 251 -4.80 -3.22 -14.25
CA VAL A 251 -5.35 -3.42 -15.58
C VAL A 251 -6.72 -4.06 -15.44
N ARG A 252 -7.74 -3.46 -16.04
CA ARG A 252 -9.05 -4.07 -16.17
C ARG A 252 -9.09 -4.91 -17.43
N TYR A 253 -9.41 -6.18 -17.28
CA TYR A 253 -9.75 -7.08 -18.38
C TYR A 253 -11.25 -7.19 -18.48
N ARG A 254 -11.76 -7.11 -19.70
CA ARG A 254 -13.18 -7.40 -19.99
C ARG A 254 -13.26 -8.47 -21.04
N TRP A 255 -14.16 -9.41 -20.86
CA TRP A 255 -14.42 -10.46 -21.84
C TRP A 255 -15.87 -10.94 -21.73
N GLN A 256 -16.32 -11.61 -22.77
CA GLN A 256 -17.66 -12.18 -22.83
C GLN A 256 -17.57 -13.70 -22.96
N THR A 257 -18.35 -14.40 -22.14
CA THR A 257 -18.57 -15.84 -22.23
C THR A 257 -19.88 -16.10 -22.97
N PRO A 258 -20.03 -17.27 -23.64
CA PRO A 258 -21.26 -17.58 -24.36
C PRO A 258 -22.44 -17.87 -23.43
N ASP A 259 -22.18 -18.17 -22.15
CA ASP A 259 -23.17 -18.59 -21.18
C ASP A 259 -22.84 -18.08 -19.76
N LEU A 260 -23.72 -18.29 -18.78
CA LEU A 260 -23.58 -17.86 -17.37
C LEU A 260 -22.57 -18.69 -16.56
N ALA A 261 -21.79 -19.52 -17.23
CA ALA A 261 -20.84 -20.43 -16.63
C ALA A 261 -19.59 -19.69 -16.14
N ASP A 262 -18.91 -20.30 -15.17
CA ASP A 262 -17.75 -19.69 -14.51
C ASP A 262 -16.62 -19.38 -15.49
N SER A 263 -15.97 -18.23 -15.26
CA SER A 263 -14.82 -17.81 -16.03
C SER A 263 -13.64 -17.50 -15.13
N ARG A 264 -12.44 -17.82 -15.62
CA ARG A 264 -11.20 -17.54 -14.89
C ARG A 264 -10.20 -16.90 -15.80
N LEU A 265 -9.37 -16.04 -15.21
CA LEU A 265 -8.30 -15.34 -15.89
C LEU A 265 -6.96 -15.84 -15.32
N THR A 266 -6.04 -16.26 -16.17
CA THR A 266 -4.68 -16.67 -15.79
C THR A 266 -3.68 -15.70 -16.37
N LEU A 267 -2.75 -15.24 -15.54
CA LEU A 267 -1.60 -14.46 -15.95
C LEU A 267 -0.35 -15.32 -15.88
N LEU A 268 0.36 -15.41 -16.99
CA LEU A 268 1.68 -16.04 -17.06
C LEU A 268 2.75 -14.95 -17.06
N LYS A 269 3.65 -14.99 -16.08
CA LYS A 269 4.82 -14.11 -15.99
C LYS A 269 5.94 -14.63 -16.91
N PRO A 270 6.93 -13.78 -17.28
CA PRO A 270 8.07 -14.21 -18.09
C PRO A 270 8.90 -15.34 -17.50
N ASP A 271 8.96 -15.45 -16.17
CA ASP A 271 9.65 -16.53 -15.45
C ASP A 271 8.89 -17.88 -15.49
N GLY A 272 7.72 -17.92 -16.14
CA GLY A 272 6.88 -19.10 -16.25
C GLY A 272 5.92 -19.31 -15.08
N SER A 273 6.00 -18.49 -14.02
CA SER A 273 5.06 -18.53 -12.91
C SER A 273 3.67 -18.05 -13.34
N ARG A 274 2.63 -18.62 -12.70
CA ARG A 274 1.23 -18.37 -13.05
C ARG A 274 0.50 -17.78 -11.85
N ILE A 275 -0.28 -16.74 -12.10
CA ILE A 275 -1.28 -16.23 -11.16
C ILE A 275 -2.64 -16.48 -11.75
N GLN A 276 -3.51 -17.13 -10.98
CA GLN A 276 -4.87 -17.42 -11.42
C GLN A 276 -5.88 -16.59 -10.65
N PHE A 277 -6.77 -15.91 -11.37
CA PHE A 277 -7.89 -15.17 -10.84
C PHE A 277 -9.18 -15.94 -11.12
N VAL A 278 -9.92 -16.25 -10.06
CA VAL A 278 -11.18 -16.99 -10.12
C VAL A 278 -12.34 -15.98 -10.01
N ASP A 279 -13.06 -15.76 -11.11
CA ASP A 279 -14.29 -14.97 -11.12
C ASP A 279 -15.49 -15.93 -11.01
N THR A 280 -16.20 -15.84 -9.88
CA THR A 280 -17.34 -16.72 -9.58
C THR A 280 -18.68 -16.13 -10.01
N LYS A 281 -18.69 -14.99 -10.71
CA LYS A 281 -19.93 -14.31 -11.08
C LYS A 281 -20.68 -15.12 -12.15
N PRO A 282 -21.95 -15.50 -11.93
CA PRO A 282 -22.78 -16.14 -12.95
C PRO A 282 -23.29 -15.10 -13.96
N ALA A 283 -22.40 -14.60 -14.82
CA ALA A 283 -22.71 -13.58 -15.82
C ALA A 283 -22.06 -13.93 -17.17
N LYS A 284 -22.63 -13.40 -18.26
CA LYS A 284 -22.01 -13.49 -19.60
C LYS A 284 -20.93 -12.45 -19.82
N GLU A 285 -20.99 -11.35 -19.06
CA GLU A 285 -20.05 -10.25 -19.13
C GLU A 285 -19.20 -10.25 -17.87
N HIS A 286 -17.89 -10.36 -18.08
CA HIS A 286 -16.91 -10.40 -17.02
C HIS A 286 -16.03 -9.17 -17.11
N ALA A 287 -15.74 -8.60 -15.95
CA ALA A 287 -14.78 -7.53 -15.80
C ALA A 287 -13.95 -7.80 -14.56
N LEU A 288 -12.65 -7.97 -14.74
CA LEU A 288 -11.72 -8.20 -13.64
C LEU A 288 -10.66 -7.12 -13.63
N VAL A 289 -10.51 -6.45 -12.48
CA VAL A 289 -9.36 -5.60 -12.22
C VAL A 289 -8.26 -6.46 -11.64
N VAL A 290 -7.20 -6.64 -12.42
CA VAL A 290 -5.96 -7.25 -11.97
C VAL A 290 -5.07 -6.14 -11.43
N ASP A 291 -4.75 -6.21 -10.14
CA ASP A 291 -3.84 -5.29 -9.45
C ASP A 291 -2.55 -6.01 -9.02
N GLY A 292 -1.48 -5.26 -8.76
CA GLY A 292 -0.18 -5.75 -8.32
C GLY A 292 0.74 -6.15 -9.47
N LEU A 293 0.43 -5.76 -10.71
CA LEU A 293 1.31 -5.99 -11.85
C LEU A 293 2.55 -5.12 -11.72
N SER A 294 3.72 -5.75 -11.79
CA SER A 294 4.97 -5.02 -11.92
C SER A 294 5.00 -4.27 -13.26
N PRO A 295 5.33 -2.97 -13.25
CA PRO A 295 5.61 -2.21 -14.45
C PRO A 295 6.59 -2.89 -15.38
N GLU A 296 6.44 -2.63 -16.67
CA GLU A 296 7.34 -3.07 -17.74
C GLU A 296 7.50 -4.57 -17.94
N ILE A 297 6.79 -5.40 -17.17
CA ILE A 297 6.71 -6.84 -17.38
C ILE A 297 5.61 -7.17 -18.39
N ASP A 298 5.95 -8.00 -19.38
CA ASP A 298 4.98 -8.57 -20.33
C ASP A 298 4.29 -9.78 -19.70
N TYR A 299 3.00 -9.64 -19.37
CA TYR A 299 2.20 -10.79 -18.94
C TYR A 299 1.42 -11.37 -20.12
N HIS A 300 1.39 -12.69 -20.20
CA HIS A 300 0.51 -13.43 -21.09
C HIS A 300 -0.79 -13.74 -20.35
N VAL A 301 -1.87 -13.10 -20.77
CA VAL A 301 -3.20 -13.27 -20.16
C VAL A 301 -3.95 -14.34 -20.91
N THR A 302 -4.52 -15.33 -20.23
CA THR A 302 -5.39 -16.35 -20.83
C THR A 302 -6.69 -16.44 -20.03
N VAL A 303 -7.82 -16.30 -20.72
CA VAL A 303 -9.15 -16.50 -20.12
C VAL A 303 -9.69 -17.88 -20.48
N PHE A 304 -10.33 -18.53 -19.51
CA PHE A 304 -11.05 -19.79 -19.67
C PHE A 304 -12.51 -19.62 -19.26
N SER A 305 -13.42 -20.37 -19.89
CA SER A 305 -14.85 -20.46 -19.56
C SER A 305 -15.26 -21.92 -19.41
N GLN A 306 -16.37 -22.21 -18.74
CA GLN A 306 -17.07 -23.50 -18.82
C GLN A 306 -18.34 -23.35 -19.68
N SER A 307 -18.97 -24.42 -20.20
CA SER A 307 -20.34 -24.40 -20.79
C SER A 307 -21.27 -25.34 -20.02
N GLU A 308 -22.58 -25.18 -20.20
CA GLU A 308 -23.59 -26.00 -19.53
C GLU A 308 -23.93 -27.32 -20.27
N ASP A 309 -23.60 -27.46 -21.56
CA ASP A 309 -24.28 -28.38 -22.49
C ASP A 309 -23.46 -29.57 -23.06
N ARG A 310 -22.19 -29.76 -22.69
CA ARG A 310 -21.39 -31.00 -22.89
C ARG A 310 -21.33 -31.61 -24.32
N ARG A 311 -21.58 -30.89 -25.41
CA ARG A 311 -21.44 -31.40 -26.79
C ARG A 311 -20.34 -30.67 -27.62
N GLU A 312 -19.19 -31.34 -27.85
CA GLU A 312 -17.99 -30.97 -28.66
C GLU A 312 -16.90 -29.94 -28.19
N TRP A 313 -15.64 -30.30 -28.48
CA TRP A 313 -14.39 -29.89 -27.79
C TRP A 313 -13.48 -28.94 -28.59
N LYS A 314 -13.15 -27.74 -28.07
CA LYS A 314 -11.92 -26.97 -28.39
C LYS A 314 -11.48 -26.09 -27.22
N THR A 315 -10.17 -25.95 -27.02
CA THR A 315 -9.58 -24.99 -26.07
C THR A 315 -9.93 -23.56 -26.48
N VAL A 316 -10.54 -22.83 -25.54
CA VAL A 316 -10.90 -21.43 -25.72
C VAL A 316 -9.95 -20.60 -24.88
N ALA A 317 -8.82 -20.27 -25.46
CA ALA A 317 -7.87 -19.31 -24.91
C ALA A 317 -7.90 -18.07 -25.82
N SER A 318 -8.25 -16.92 -25.26
CA SER A 318 -7.87 -15.64 -25.86
C SER A 318 -6.62 -15.16 -25.13
N THR A 319 -5.59 -14.79 -25.89
CA THR A 319 -4.31 -14.33 -25.32
C THR A 319 -4.09 -12.86 -25.60
N LEU A 320 -3.72 -12.10 -24.57
CA LEU A 320 -3.31 -10.71 -24.70
C LEU A 320 -1.96 -10.51 -24.00
N ARG A 321 -1.06 -9.75 -24.62
CA ARG A 321 0.12 -9.21 -23.92
C ARG A 321 -0.28 -7.92 -23.21
N THR A 322 0.04 -7.83 -21.93
CA THR A 322 -0.12 -6.60 -21.15
C THR A 322 1.25 -6.10 -20.72
N LYS A 323 1.50 -4.81 -20.92
CA LYS A 323 2.64 -4.09 -20.35
C LYS A 323 2.10 -2.88 -19.63
N VAL A 324 2.49 -2.73 -18.37
CA VAL A 324 2.13 -1.58 -17.56
C VAL A 324 3.23 -0.52 -17.74
N VAL A 325 2.84 0.69 -18.19
CA VAL A 325 3.77 1.78 -18.52
C VAL A 325 3.80 2.78 -17.36
N VAL A 326 4.99 3.14 -16.90
CA VAL A 326 5.24 4.21 -15.92
C VAL A 326 5.84 5.38 -16.67
N MET A 327 5.39 6.61 -16.38
CA MET A 327 6.04 7.80 -16.91
C MET A 327 7.37 7.98 -16.17
N ASP A 328 8.46 7.82 -16.90
CA ASP A 328 9.83 8.03 -16.45
C ASP A 328 10.63 8.48 -17.68
N GLU A 329 10.70 9.80 -17.90
CA GLU A 329 11.28 10.34 -19.13
C GLU A 329 11.97 11.68 -18.92
N TRP A 330 13.01 11.92 -19.74
CA TRP A 330 13.68 13.22 -19.84
C TRP A 330 13.15 14.02 -21.03
N ARG A 331 13.06 15.33 -20.84
CA ARG A 331 12.76 16.31 -21.90
C ARG A 331 13.80 17.43 -21.84
N GLU A 332 14.59 17.53 -22.89
CA GLU A 332 15.60 18.58 -23.07
C GLU A 332 14.89 19.92 -23.35
N ALA A 333 15.23 20.97 -22.60
CA ALA A 333 14.55 22.26 -22.64
C ALA A 333 14.72 22.98 -23.98
N GLU A 334 15.86 22.80 -24.65
CA GLU A 334 16.09 23.31 -26.01
C GLU A 334 15.22 22.65 -27.07
N ASN A 335 14.53 21.56 -26.76
CA ASN A 335 13.61 20.88 -27.66
C ASN A 335 12.14 21.22 -27.36
N PHE A 336 11.89 22.09 -26.37
CA PHE A 336 10.52 22.46 -26.02
C PHE A 336 9.87 23.26 -27.18
N PRO A 337 8.61 22.97 -27.53
CA PRO A 337 7.95 23.62 -28.66
C PRO A 337 7.70 25.12 -28.40
N ILE A 338 7.48 25.51 -27.13
CA ILE A 338 7.25 26.90 -26.74
C ILE A 338 8.49 27.39 -26.02
N ARG A 339 9.10 28.45 -26.54
CA ARG A 339 10.23 29.16 -25.94
C ARG A 339 10.05 30.65 -26.20
N THR A 340 10.24 31.47 -25.18
CA THR A 340 10.27 32.92 -25.32
C THR A 340 11.66 33.46 -24.99
N ALA A 341 11.80 34.80 -24.96
CA ALA A 341 12.98 35.59 -24.63
C ALA A 341 14.17 34.77 -24.11
N GLY A 342 15.21 34.67 -24.95
CA GLY A 342 16.34 33.79 -24.70
C GLY A 342 17.00 33.23 -25.95
N ARG A 343 17.96 32.33 -25.77
CA ARG A 343 18.70 31.65 -26.84
C ARG A 343 19.10 30.24 -26.43
N ARG A 344 19.32 29.37 -27.41
CA ARG A 344 19.89 28.04 -27.17
C ARG A 344 21.30 28.16 -26.60
N GLU A 345 21.59 27.36 -25.59
CA GLU A 345 22.91 27.26 -24.96
C GLU A 345 23.21 25.79 -24.72
N ASN A 346 24.35 25.25 -25.15
CA ASN A 346 24.55 23.79 -25.08
C ASN A 346 25.24 23.40 -23.75
N PRO A 347 24.59 22.64 -22.84
CA PRO A 347 23.24 22.07 -22.97
C PRO A 347 22.14 22.99 -22.36
N GLY A 348 20.93 22.97 -22.94
CA GLY A 348 19.78 23.77 -22.50
C GLY A 348 19.36 25.02 -23.30
N TRP A 349 18.55 25.84 -22.63
CA TRP A 349 18.00 27.10 -23.10
C TRP A 349 18.24 28.20 -22.06
N ASN A 350 18.89 29.28 -22.50
CA ASN A 350 19.15 30.46 -21.68
C ASN A 350 17.98 31.44 -21.82
N LEU A 351 17.28 31.70 -20.72
CA LEU A 351 16.15 32.60 -20.60
C LEU A 351 16.60 34.01 -20.22
N ASP A 352 16.13 34.99 -20.98
CA ASP A 352 16.34 36.43 -20.79
C ASP A 352 14.98 37.12 -20.51
N GLU A 353 14.96 38.36 -20.00
CA GLU A 353 13.77 39.25 -19.93
C GLU A 353 12.45 38.60 -19.46
N ASN A 354 12.48 37.85 -18.34
CA ASN A 354 11.33 37.10 -17.82
C ASN A 354 10.72 36.07 -18.82
N GLY A 355 11.56 35.46 -19.65
CA GLY A 355 11.17 34.42 -20.61
C GLY A 355 10.77 33.10 -19.97
N HIS A 356 10.24 32.17 -20.78
CA HIS A 356 9.92 30.81 -20.35
C HIS A 356 10.13 29.77 -21.46
N VAL A 357 10.23 28.51 -21.05
CA VAL A 357 10.11 27.34 -21.93
C VAL A 357 8.90 26.51 -21.50
N ALA A 358 8.16 25.94 -22.45
CA ALA A 358 7.02 25.08 -22.16
C ALA A 358 6.83 23.91 -23.15
N THR A 359 6.32 22.80 -22.64
CA THR A 359 5.97 21.60 -23.41
C THR A 359 4.68 20.98 -22.88
N THR A 360 3.96 20.26 -23.72
CA THR A 360 2.82 19.44 -23.31
C THR A 360 3.30 18.03 -22.96
N LEU A 361 2.76 17.45 -21.90
CA LEU A 361 3.02 16.10 -21.43
C LEU A 361 1.70 15.36 -21.23
N ASP A 362 1.63 14.12 -21.69
CA ASP A 362 0.48 13.24 -21.50
C ASP A 362 0.71 12.33 -20.30
N PHE A 363 0.02 12.61 -19.20
CA PHE A 363 0.12 11.86 -17.96
C PHE A 363 -0.79 10.63 -18.05
N PRO A 364 -0.26 9.40 -18.02
CA PRO A 364 -1.05 8.19 -18.25
C PRO A 364 -2.05 7.89 -17.14
N GLN A 365 -1.90 8.54 -15.98
CA GLN A 365 -2.76 8.37 -14.81
C GLN A 365 -2.69 9.58 -13.88
N ALA A 366 -3.69 9.69 -13.01
CA ALA A 366 -3.66 10.62 -11.89
C ALA A 366 -2.73 10.12 -10.77
N GLY A 367 -2.20 11.05 -9.99
CA GLY A 367 -1.38 10.76 -8.80
C GLY A 367 -0.14 11.66 -8.73
N PRO A 368 0.78 11.38 -7.80
CA PRO A 368 1.91 12.26 -7.57
C PRO A 368 3.01 12.02 -8.61
N TYR A 369 3.48 13.12 -9.20
CA TYR A 369 4.62 13.14 -10.09
C TYR A 369 5.72 14.01 -9.50
N ARG A 370 6.96 13.55 -9.70
CA ARG A 370 8.17 14.31 -9.43
C ARG A 370 8.74 14.86 -10.73
N PHE A 371 9.10 16.13 -10.71
CA PHE A 371 9.76 16.84 -11.79
C PHE A 371 11.13 17.28 -11.31
N THR A 372 12.19 16.76 -11.91
CA THR A 372 13.57 17.17 -11.60
C THR A 372 14.07 18.07 -12.72
N VAL A 373 14.14 19.38 -12.45
CA VAL A 373 14.62 20.37 -13.41
C VAL A 373 16.11 20.60 -13.19
N ARG A 374 16.92 20.35 -14.22
CA ARG A 374 18.36 20.69 -14.20
C ARG A 374 18.53 22.11 -14.72
N ALA A 375 19.07 23.01 -13.89
CA ALA A 375 19.22 24.42 -14.22
C ALA A 375 20.44 25.06 -13.53
N ARG A 376 20.87 26.22 -14.03
CA ARG A 376 21.86 27.11 -13.39
C ARG A 376 21.53 28.57 -13.67
N GLY A 377 22.11 29.47 -12.90
CA GLY A 377 21.84 30.90 -12.98
C GLY A 377 23.09 31.76 -12.74
N GLU A 378 23.02 33.04 -13.10
CA GLU A 378 24.04 34.03 -12.73
C GLU A 378 23.49 35.00 -11.69
N CYS A 379 24.17 35.09 -10.55
CA CYS A 379 23.81 36.02 -9.48
C CYS A 379 24.22 37.45 -9.84
N ARG A 380 23.36 38.42 -9.52
CA ARG A 380 23.69 39.85 -9.61
C ARG A 380 23.28 40.55 -8.32
N HIS A 381 24.20 41.29 -7.70
CA HIS A 381 23.97 41.96 -6.41
C HIS A 381 23.35 41.04 -5.33
N SER A 382 23.83 39.80 -5.24
CA SER A 382 23.31 38.77 -4.30
C SER A 382 21.88 38.28 -4.57
N ILE A 383 21.27 38.68 -5.69
CA ILE A 383 19.97 38.17 -6.15
C ILE A 383 20.24 37.03 -7.15
N TRP A 384 19.61 35.88 -6.95
CA TRP A 384 19.70 34.74 -7.86
C TRP A 384 18.47 34.66 -8.78
N PRO A 385 18.58 34.03 -9.95
CA PRO A 385 17.45 33.84 -10.85
C PRO A 385 16.35 33.02 -10.22
N ARG A 386 15.11 33.43 -10.44
CA ARG A 386 13.92 32.81 -9.89
C ARG A 386 13.19 32.04 -10.99
N LEU A 387 13.10 30.73 -10.80
CA LEU A 387 12.37 29.81 -11.65
C LEU A 387 10.99 29.54 -11.06
N SER A 388 9.95 29.92 -11.80
CA SER A 388 8.56 29.54 -11.55
C SER A 388 8.24 28.26 -12.33
N PHE A 389 7.91 27.20 -11.59
CA PHE A 389 7.44 25.92 -12.11
C PHE A 389 5.91 25.96 -12.16
N GLN A 390 5.36 25.83 -13.37
CA GLN A 390 3.93 26.00 -13.63
C GLN A 390 3.35 24.79 -14.37
N ILE A 391 2.12 24.45 -14.00
CA ILE A 391 1.30 23.44 -14.68
C ILE A 391 0.01 24.12 -15.13
N ASP A 392 -0.33 24.00 -16.42
CA ASP A 392 -1.52 24.61 -17.03
C ASP A 392 -1.65 26.11 -16.70
N ASP A 393 -0.57 26.85 -16.90
CA ASP A 393 -0.44 28.29 -16.63
C ASP A 393 -0.65 28.70 -15.16
N ARG A 394 -0.72 27.74 -14.23
CA ARG A 394 -0.79 27.99 -12.79
C ARG A 394 0.56 27.75 -12.14
N GLU A 395 1.05 28.73 -11.42
CA GLU A 395 2.26 28.59 -10.60
C GLU A 395 2.04 27.54 -9.51
N VAL A 396 2.85 26.48 -9.56
CA VAL A 396 2.85 25.41 -8.57
C VAL A 396 3.88 25.70 -7.49
N ALA A 397 5.08 26.15 -7.89
CA ALA A 397 6.15 26.48 -6.98
C ALA A 397 7.17 27.41 -7.62
N VAL A 398 7.93 28.08 -6.76
CA VAL A 398 9.02 28.96 -7.16
C VAL A 398 10.30 28.54 -6.44
N ARG A 399 11.42 28.58 -7.16
CA ARG A 399 12.75 28.28 -6.63
C ARG A 399 13.77 29.30 -7.11
N ASP A 400 14.60 29.76 -6.19
CA ASP A 400 15.79 30.52 -6.55
C ASP A 400 16.88 29.54 -7.02
N ILE A 401 17.40 29.76 -8.21
CA ILE A 401 18.44 28.96 -8.86
C ILE A 401 19.79 29.48 -8.36
N ASN A 402 20.07 29.15 -7.11
CA ASN A 402 21.22 29.62 -6.33
C ASN A 402 22.54 28.91 -6.67
N SER A 403 22.81 28.71 -7.96
CA SER A 403 23.98 27.98 -8.41
C SER A 403 24.46 28.44 -9.78
N ALA A 404 25.75 28.76 -9.88
CA ALA A 404 26.42 29.08 -11.15
C ALA A 404 26.75 27.84 -11.99
N ILE A 405 26.74 26.64 -11.38
CA ILE A 405 26.85 25.35 -12.05
C ILE A 405 25.49 24.65 -12.09
N TYR A 406 25.29 23.72 -13.03
CA TYR A 406 24.02 22.98 -13.12
C TYR A 406 23.74 22.20 -11.84
N LYS A 407 22.54 22.39 -11.30
CA LYS A 407 21.99 21.60 -10.19
C LYS A 407 20.59 21.13 -10.54
N ASN A 408 20.12 20.12 -9.81
CA ASN A 408 18.78 19.58 -9.93
C ASN A 408 17.86 20.23 -8.89
N PHE A 409 16.70 20.68 -9.35
CA PHE A 409 15.64 21.29 -8.54
C PHE A 409 14.40 20.42 -8.65
N ILE A 410 13.94 19.91 -7.51
CA ILE A 410 12.79 18.99 -7.44
C ILE A 410 11.51 19.77 -7.21
N PHE A 411 10.48 19.40 -7.98
CA PHE A 411 9.10 19.80 -7.79
C PHE A 411 8.23 18.54 -7.70
N GLU A 412 7.23 18.55 -6.84
CA GLU A 412 6.27 17.45 -6.72
C GLU A 412 4.86 18.01 -6.86
N LYS A 413 4.02 17.31 -7.62
CA LYS A 413 2.65 17.73 -7.89
C LYS A 413 1.75 16.52 -8.13
N GLU A 414 0.61 16.52 -7.47
CA GLU A 414 -0.52 15.66 -7.82
C GLU A 414 -1.07 16.10 -9.18
N MET A 415 -1.00 15.21 -10.17
CA MET A 415 -1.48 15.44 -11.52
C MET A 415 -2.78 14.66 -11.74
N THR A 416 -3.64 15.18 -12.59
CA THR A 416 -4.73 14.37 -13.18
C THR A 416 -4.20 13.59 -14.38
N ALA A 417 -4.90 12.51 -14.76
CA ALA A 417 -4.60 11.82 -16.02
C ALA A 417 -4.96 12.72 -17.21
N GLY A 418 -4.20 12.63 -18.29
CA GLY A 418 -4.43 13.38 -19.51
C GLY A 418 -3.32 14.38 -19.83
N SER A 419 -3.62 15.28 -20.77
CA SER A 419 -2.64 16.22 -21.31
C SER A 419 -2.55 17.45 -20.42
N HIS A 420 -1.34 17.81 -19.99
CA HIS A 420 -1.07 19.01 -19.20
C HIS A 420 0.14 19.77 -19.75
N GLN A 421 0.13 21.09 -19.67
CA GLN A 421 1.26 21.92 -20.07
C GLN A 421 2.22 22.13 -18.89
N LEU A 422 3.48 21.74 -19.07
CA LEU A 422 4.57 22.12 -18.17
C LEU A 422 5.24 23.39 -18.68
N LYS A 423 5.35 24.40 -17.81
CA LYS A 423 6.07 25.66 -18.09
C LYS A 423 7.11 25.96 -17.02
N LEU A 424 8.29 26.37 -17.46
CA LEU A 424 9.42 26.78 -16.65
C LEU A 424 9.74 28.25 -16.98
N ALA A 425 9.39 29.16 -16.08
CA ALA A 425 9.43 30.60 -16.32
C ALA A 425 10.47 31.31 -15.45
N PHE A 426 11.25 32.20 -16.06
CA PHE A 426 12.14 33.13 -15.38
C PHE A 426 11.32 34.35 -14.92
N THR A 427 11.35 34.73 -13.64
CA THR A 427 10.42 35.76 -13.13
C THR A 427 11.06 37.02 -12.56
N ASN A 428 12.40 37.09 -12.49
CA ASN A 428 13.14 38.27 -12.00
C ASN A 428 14.30 38.68 -12.92
N GLY A 429 14.16 38.46 -14.23
CA GLY A 429 15.16 38.76 -15.25
C GLY A 429 15.52 40.24 -15.43
N GLY A 430 14.80 41.18 -14.81
CA GLY A 430 15.23 42.58 -14.72
C GLY A 430 16.38 42.79 -13.73
N ASP A 431 16.39 42.02 -12.64
CA ASP A 431 17.36 42.17 -11.54
C ASP A 431 18.61 41.30 -11.74
N VAL A 432 18.47 40.21 -12.51
CA VAL A 432 19.51 39.21 -12.74
C VAL A 432 19.67 38.89 -14.23
N ARG A 433 20.86 38.44 -14.62
CA ARG A 433 21.23 38.38 -16.05
C ARG A 433 20.69 37.16 -16.78
N GLN A 434 20.73 35.96 -16.20
CA GLN A 434 20.51 34.73 -16.95
C GLN A 434 19.98 33.58 -16.09
N LEU A 435 19.01 32.84 -16.63
CA LEU A 435 18.57 31.54 -16.14
C LEU A 435 18.72 30.51 -17.26
N ILE A 436 19.55 29.50 -17.08
CA ILE A 436 19.74 28.43 -18.06
C ILE A 436 19.05 27.17 -17.56
N VAL A 437 18.06 26.69 -18.31
CA VAL A 437 17.36 25.43 -18.05
C VAL A 437 17.86 24.40 -19.04
N ASP A 438 18.37 23.29 -18.54
CA ASP A 438 18.90 22.19 -19.35
C ASP A 438 17.79 21.22 -19.75
N ARG A 439 17.16 20.57 -18.76
CA ARG A 439 16.18 19.51 -18.99
C ARG A 439 15.30 19.28 -17.79
N VAL A 440 14.18 18.60 -18.01
CA VAL A 440 13.30 18.10 -16.95
C VAL A 440 13.18 16.58 -17.03
N HIS A 441 13.30 15.93 -15.90
CA HIS A 441 12.94 14.52 -15.71
C HIS A 441 11.56 14.45 -15.09
N VAL A 442 10.65 13.66 -15.66
CA VAL A 442 9.30 13.49 -15.17
C VAL A 442 9.10 12.04 -14.77
N GLN A 443 8.78 11.82 -13.50
CA GLN A 443 8.65 10.48 -12.93
C GLN A 443 7.36 10.38 -12.12
N PHE A 444 6.55 9.34 -12.38
CA PHE A 444 5.47 8.99 -11.46
C PHE A 444 6.07 8.44 -10.16
N VAL A 445 5.75 9.07 -9.04
CA VAL A 445 6.18 8.59 -7.72
C VAL A 445 5.02 7.84 -7.09
N ARG A 446 5.32 6.74 -6.36
CA ARG A 446 4.29 6.10 -5.54
C ARG A 446 3.82 7.13 -4.53
N ALA A 447 2.50 7.28 -4.35
CA ALA A 447 1.97 7.93 -3.16
C ALA A 447 2.61 7.25 -1.95
N ILE A 448 3.57 7.93 -1.32
CA ILE A 448 3.84 7.67 0.08
C ILE A 448 2.53 8.10 0.71
N ILE A 449 1.70 7.13 1.12
CA ILE A 449 0.80 7.39 2.23
C ILE A 449 1.80 7.75 3.32
N PRO A 450 1.96 9.03 3.74
CA PRO A 450 2.62 9.26 5.00
C PRO A 450 1.85 8.35 5.97
N GLU A 451 2.56 7.51 6.73
CA GLU A 451 1.93 6.88 7.89
C GLU A 451 1.05 7.96 8.54
N PRO A 452 -0.24 7.66 8.82
CA PRO A 452 -1.18 8.68 9.25
C PRO A 452 -0.48 9.49 10.34
N GLU A 453 -0.25 10.77 10.04
CA GLU A 453 0.33 11.64 11.05
C GLU A 453 -0.60 11.55 12.25
N PRO A 454 -0.06 11.32 13.46
CA PRO A 454 -0.88 11.36 14.65
C PRO A 454 -1.57 12.73 14.68
N ASP A 455 -2.89 12.67 14.57
CA ASP A 455 -3.82 13.78 14.58
C ASP A 455 -3.37 14.83 15.60
N THR A 456 -2.87 15.98 15.14
CA THR A 456 -2.63 17.13 16.02
C THR A 456 -2.72 18.44 15.25
N ASP A 457 -3.46 19.35 15.86
CA ASP A 457 -3.66 20.75 15.50
C ASP A 457 -2.36 21.46 15.08
N ALA A 458 -2.54 22.47 14.22
CA ALA A 458 -1.48 23.29 13.65
C ALA A 458 -0.42 23.78 14.67
N GLU A 459 0.74 23.12 14.68
CA GLU A 459 2.00 23.67 15.19
C GLU A 459 3.09 23.60 14.11
N THR A 460 3.92 24.64 14.09
CA THR A 460 5.10 24.72 13.20
C THR A 460 6.04 23.55 13.49
N PRO A 461 6.61 22.88 12.46
CA PRO A 461 7.42 21.69 12.67
C PRO A 461 8.58 22.00 13.62
N SER A 462 8.66 21.25 14.70
CA SER A 462 9.70 21.39 15.71
C SER A 462 11.08 21.12 15.07
N PRO A 463 12.13 21.89 15.44
CA PRO A 463 13.45 21.74 14.87
C PRO A 463 14.01 20.32 15.12
N PRO A 464 14.81 19.76 14.21
CA PRO A 464 15.35 18.42 14.37
C PRO A 464 16.13 18.27 15.67
N THR A 465 15.98 17.15 16.36
CA THR A 465 16.69 16.91 17.63
C THR A 465 18.03 16.18 17.45
N SER A 466 18.34 15.66 16.26
CA SER A 466 19.60 14.95 15.97
C SER A 466 20.02 15.03 14.50
N LEU A 467 21.32 14.84 14.24
CA LEU A 467 21.85 14.75 12.86
C LEU A 467 21.43 13.43 12.21
N ARG A 468 20.60 13.50 11.18
CA ARG A 468 20.12 12.33 10.45
C ARG A 468 20.35 12.48 8.95
N LEU A 469 20.73 11.39 8.28
CA LEU A 469 20.75 11.29 6.83
C LEU A 469 19.90 10.08 6.43
N GLN A 470 18.84 10.30 5.67
CA GLN A 470 18.05 9.24 5.05
C GLN A 470 18.21 9.31 3.55
N GLU A 471 18.12 8.18 2.88
CA GLU A 471 18.29 8.08 1.44
C GLU A 471 17.15 7.34 0.76
N TYR A 472 16.76 7.78 -0.43
CA TYR A 472 15.78 7.08 -1.26
C TYR A 472 15.87 7.49 -2.75
N PRO A 473 15.69 6.56 -3.70
CA PRO A 473 15.66 5.12 -3.50
C PRO A 473 17.06 4.59 -3.17
N ASN A 474 17.14 3.52 -2.39
CA ASN A 474 18.36 2.74 -2.23
C ASN A 474 17.97 1.26 -2.20
N PRO A 475 18.30 0.47 -3.24
CA PRO A 475 19.20 0.78 -4.35
C PRO A 475 18.68 1.82 -5.36
N PHE A 476 19.57 2.51 -6.07
CA PHE A 476 19.23 3.50 -7.12
C PHE A 476 19.87 3.17 -8.46
N ARG A 477 19.26 3.59 -9.58
CA ARG A 477 19.83 3.46 -10.94
C ARG A 477 20.39 4.79 -11.43
N ASP A 478 19.52 5.82 -11.50
CA ASP A 478 19.88 7.11 -12.11
C ASP A 478 20.21 8.18 -11.07
N LEU A 479 19.42 8.30 -10.00
CA LEU A 479 19.66 9.27 -8.93
C LEU A 479 19.23 8.74 -7.57
N ILE A 480 19.83 9.28 -6.52
CA ILE A 480 19.45 9.07 -5.12
C ILE A 480 19.24 10.42 -4.44
N LEU A 481 18.15 10.52 -3.67
CA LEU A 481 17.84 11.66 -2.81
C LEU A 481 18.31 11.35 -1.39
N PHE A 482 18.95 12.32 -0.75
CA PHE A 482 19.32 12.33 0.64
C PHE A 482 18.52 13.39 1.39
N LYS A 483 17.76 12.99 2.39
CA LYS A 483 17.10 13.89 3.34
C LYS A 483 17.98 14.05 4.57
N ALA A 484 18.55 15.23 4.77
CA ALA A 484 19.36 15.55 5.92
C ALA A 484 18.56 16.37 6.94
N ALA A 485 18.64 15.98 8.21
CA ALA A 485 18.08 16.73 9.33
C ALA A 485 19.22 17.30 10.17
N LEU A 486 19.27 18.62 10.31
CA LEU A 486 20.30 19.35 11.03
C LEU A 486 19.74 19.86 12.36
N PRO A 487 20.29 19.41 13.51
CA PRO A 487 19.78 19.83 14.81
C PRO A 487 20.19 21.26 15.21
N ALA A 488 21.27 21.76 14.61
CA ALA A 488 21.82 23.08 14.86
C ALA A 488 22.39 23.67 13.57
N GLY A 489 22.59 24.99 13.56
CA GLY A 489 23.29 25.66 12.48
C GLY A 489 24.80 25.47 12.56
N GLY A 490 25.44 25.33 11.41
CA GLY A 490 26.89 25.16 11.29
C GLY A 490 27.29 24.73 9.88
N ARG A 491 28.59 24.45 9.70
CA ARG A 491 29.12 24.02 8.42
C ARG A 491 28.77 22.56 8.17
N ILE A 492 28.09 22.30 7.06
CA ILE A 492 27.73 20.94 6.66
C ILE A 492 28.56 20.50 5.46
N SER A 493 28.86 19.21 5.38
CA SER A 493 29.37 18.60 4.15
C SER A 493 28.75 17.22 3.91
N LEU A 494 28.24 16.96 2.71
CA LEU A 494 27.84 15.62 2.27
C LEU A 494 28.77 15.16 1.16
N LYS A 495 29.46 14.05 1.40
CA LYS A 495 30.46 13.49 0.47
C LYS A 495 30.17 12.03 0.17
N ILE A 496 30.43 11.61 -1.06
CA ILE A 496 30.27 10.23 -1.50
C ILE A 496 31.65 9.57 -1.61
N PHE A 497 31.78 8.36 -1.08
CA PHE A 497 33.00 7.57 -1.11
C PHE A 497 32.76 6.21 -1.75
N ASP A 498 33.76 5.66 -2.44
CA ASP A 498 33.74 4.26 -2.86
C ASP A 498 34.13 3.30 -1.71
N LEU A 499 34.11 1.99 -1.99
CA LEU A 499 34.50 0.94 -1.04
C LEU A 499 35.96 1.05 -0.56
N GLN A 500 36.83 1.76 -1.28
CA GLN A 500 38.22 1.99 -0.89
C GLN A 500 38.39 3.27 -0.05
N GLY A 501 37.31 4.00 0.22
CA GLY A 501 37.33 5.28 0.93
C GLY A 501 37.82 6.45 0.07
N ARG A 502 37.88 6.30 -1.26
CA ARG A 502 38.20 7.42 -2.16
C ARG A 502 36.97 8.31 -2.33
N GLU A 503 37.16 9.61 -2.19
CA GLU A 503 36.08 10.57 -2.40
C GLU A 503 35.72 10.64 -3.89
N ILE A 504 34.47 10.34 -4.21
CA ILE A 504 33.91 10.34 -5.55
C ILE A 504 33.41 11.74 -5.92
N VAL A 505 32.63 12.36 -5.02
CA VAL A 505 32.06 13.69 -5.22
C VAL A 505 31.69 14.32 -3.87
N THR A 506 31.79 15.65 -3.78
CA THR A 506 31.20 16.45 -2.70
C THR A 506 29.89 17.04 -3.22
N ILE A 507 28.77 16.69 -2.57
CA ILE A 507 27.42 17.16 -2.96
C ILE A 507 27.16 18.57 -2.41
N ILE A 508 27.61 18.83 -1.18
CA ILE A 508 27.48 20.12 -0.49
C ILE A 508 28.65 20.29 0.49
N ASP A 509 29.13 21.52 0.64
CA ASP A 509 30.10 21.97 1.66
C ASP A 509 29.90 23.48 1.91
N GLU A 510 29.01 23.82 2.85
CA GLU A 510 28.63 25.21 3.14
C GLU A 510 28.01 25.39 4.54
N GLU A 511 27.82 26.64 4.97
CA GLU A 511 27.09 26.99 6.19
C GLU A 511 25.57 26.84 6.01
N ARG A 512 24.91 26.21 6.99
CA ARG A 512 23.44 26.06 7.02
C ARG A 512 22.89 26.33 8.41
N SER A 513 21.67 26.85 8.47
CA SER A 513 20.89 26.91 9.71
C SER A 513 20.33 25.53 10.09
N THR A 514 19.84 25.40 11.32
CA THR A 514 19.05 24.23 11.74
C THR A 514 17.85 24.03 10.80
N GLY A 515 17.44 22.78 10.58
CA GLY A 515 16.33 22.44 9.68
C GLY A 515 16.58 21.18 8.86
N GLN A 516 15.68 20.92 7.91
CA GLN A 516 15.80 19.80 6.97
C GLN A 516 16.23 20.28 5.59
N LEU A 517 17.01 19.46 4.87
CA LEU A 517 17.39 19.72 3.49
C LEU A 517 17.43 18.44 2.64
N ASP A 518 17.09 18.61 1.37
CA ASP A 518 17.10 17.58 0.36
C ASP A 518 18.32 17.75 -0.56
N LEU A 519 19.11 16.70 -0.73
CA LEU A 519 20.37 16.67 -1.47
C LEU A 519 20.36 15.51 -2.47
N ILE A 520 20.84 15.70 -3.70
CA ILE A 520 20.73 14.68 -4.76
C ILE A 520 22.12 14.28 -5.25
N TRP A 521 22.29 12.99 -5.54
CA TRP A 521 23.39 12.49 -6.33
C TRP A 521 22.88 11.73 -7.55
N ASP A 522 23.32 12.10 -8.75
CA ASP A 522 22.93 11.49 -10.03
C ASP A 522 23.91 10.38 -10.47
N GLY A 523 24.68 9.82 -9.53
CA GLY A 523 25.61 8.74 -9.80
C GLY A 523 26.82 9.14 -10.65
N LYS A 524 27.21 10.43 -10.65
CA LYS A 524 28.43 10.90 -11.33
C LYS A 524 29.55 11.28 -10.38
N ASP A 525 30.78 11.24 -10.87
CA ASP A 525 31.94 11.76 -10.17
C ASP A 525 32.16 13.26 -10.42
N ARG A 526 33.24 13.82 -9.87
CA ARG A 526 33.63 15.24 -10.07
C ARG A 526 33.92 15.61 -11.52
N ALA A 527 34.18 14.65 -12.41
CA ALA A 527 34.39 14.89 -13.83
C ALA A 527 33.07 14.75 -14.64
N GLU A 528 31.92 14.69 -13.95
CA GLU A 528 30.59 14.49 -14.54
C GLU A 528 30.44 13.15 -15.29
N LEU A 529 31.32 12.19 -14.99
CA LEU A 529 31.26 10.86 -15.59
C LEU A 529 30.43 9.92 -14.70
N PRO A 530 29.55 9.09 -15.28
CA PRO A 530 28.83 8.07 -14.51
C PRO A 530 29.81 7.14 -13.80
N VAL A 531 29.59 6.93 -12.51
CA VAL A 531 30.37 5.96 -11.74
C VAL A 531 29.96 4.53 -12.11
N ALA A 532 30.63 3.51 -11.58
CA ALA A 532 30.23 2.11 -11.82
C ALA A 532 28.99 1.73 -11.00
N ALA A 533 28.32 0.64 -11.36
CA ALA A 533 27.38 0.00 -10.44
C ALA A 533 28.16 -0.59 -9.26
N GLY A 534 27.68 -0.40 -8.04
CA GLY A 534 28.45 -0.79 -6.86
C GLY A 534 27.97 -0.15 -5.56
N ILE A 535 28.69 -0.44 -4.48
CA ILE A 535 28.42 0.10 -3.15
C ILE A 535 29.23 1.39 -2.96
N TYR A 536 28.58 2.40 -2.42
CA TYR A 536 29.18 3.69 -2.04
C TYR A 536 28.73 4.06 -0.62
N PHE A 537 29.41 5.04 -0.02
CA PHE A 537 29.06 5.59 1.29
C PHE A 537 28.84 7.09 1.20
N ALA A 538 27.67 7.55 1.60
CA ALA A 538 27.34 8.95 1.77
C ALA A 538 27.62 9.36 3.21
N VAL A 539 28.51 10.34 3.42
CA VAL A 539 28.92 10.80 4.74
C VAL A 539 28.50 12.25 4.91
N LEU A 540 27.48 12.48 5.73
CA LEU A 540 27.08 13.81 6.20
C LEU A 540 27.92 14.18 7.42
N THR A 541 28.55 15.35 7.40
CA THR A 541 29.27 15.93 8.53
C THR A 541 28.62 17.27 8.87
N LEU A 542 28.37 17.53 10.15
CA LEU A 542 27.96 18.83 10.67
C LEU A 542 29.02 19.28 11.68
N GLN A 543 29.60 20.46 11.46
CA GLN A 543 30.52 21.11 12.37
C GLN A 543 29.86 22.36 12.96
N THR A 544 29.72 22.36 14.29
CA THR A 544 29.10 23.45 15.05
C THR A 544 30.13 24.07 15.98
N GLU A 545 30.14 25.40 16.11
CA GLU A 545 30.91 26.10 17.12
C GLU A 545 29.99 26.57 18.24
N THR A 546 30.28 26.20 19.49
CA THR A 546 29.52 26.66 20.65
C THR A 546 30.49 27.00 21.77
N ALA A 547 30.44 28.24 22.26
CA ALA A 547 31.29 28.74 23.34
C ALA A 547 32.81 28.48 23.15
N GLY A 548 33.30 28.59 21.91
CA GLY A 548 34.73 28.40 21.58
C GLY A 548 35.18 26.95 21.43
N LEU A 549 34.27 25.97 21.51
CA LEU A 549 34.55 24.56 21.24
C LEU A 549 33.90 24.12 19.92
N SER A 550 34.69 23.46 19.07
CA SER A 550 34.20 22.85 17.82
C SER A 550 33.68 21.44 18.08
N GLN A 551 32.42 21.18 17.77
CA GLN A 551 31.84 19.84 17.80
C GLN A 551 31.59 19.35 16.36
N ILE A 552 31.96 18.11 16.08
CA ILE A 552 31.74 17.46 14.78
C ILE A 552 30.81 16.26 14.99
N GLN A 553 29.68 16.27 14.28
CA GLN A 553 28.77 15.13 14.18
C GLN A 553 28.86 14.53 12.78
N ARG A 554 28.77 13.20 12.66
CA ARG A 554 28.78 12.50 11.38
C ARG A 554 27.66 11.47 11.31
N HIS A 555 27.03 11.37 10.15
CA HIS A 555 26.06 10.34 9.80
C HIS A 555 26.48 9.69 8.48
N THR A 556 26.61 8.36 8.45
CA THR A 556 27.06 7.63 7.27
C THR A 556 25.97 6.70 6.79
N GLN A 557 25.72 6.70 5.48
CA GLN A 557 24.72 5.88 4.84
C GLN A 557 25.33 5.06 3.71
N LYS A 558 25.05 3.75 3.69
CA LYS A 558 25.47 2.86 2.60
C LYS A 558 24.50 2.99 1.45
N VAL A 559 24.98 3.27 0.24
CA VAL A 559 24.15 3.40 -0.96
C VAL A 559 24.56 2.40 -2.04
N LEU A 560 23.59 1.79 -2.72
CA LEU A 560 23.80 0.78 -3.76
C LEU A 560 23.36 1.34 -5.11
N ARG A 561 24.32 1.51 -6.03
CA ARG A 561 24.06 1.89 -7.42
C ARG A 561 23.92 0.66 -8.31
N LEU A 562 22.82 0.59 -9.06
CA LEU A 562 22.52 -0.43 -10.06
C LEU A 562 23.10 -0.05 -11.43
N LYS A 563 23.14 -1.03 -12.34
CA LYS A 563 23.61 -0.83 -13.72
C LYS A 563 22.65 -0.02 -14.58
#